data_AF-A0A6M0FQU9-F1
#
_entry.id   AF-A0A6M0FQU9-F1
#
_cell.length_a   1.000
_cell.length_b   1.000
_cell.length_c   1.000
_cell.angle_alpha   90.00
_cell.angle_beta   90.00
_cell.angle_gamma   90.00
#
_symmetry.space_group_name_H-M   'P 1'
#
loop_
_entity.id
_entity.type
_entity.pdbx_description
1 polymer ?
#
loop_
_entity_poly.entity_id
_entity_poly.type
_entity_poly.pdbx_seq_one_letter_code
_entity_poly.pdbx_strand_id
1 'polypeptide(L)'
;MLNWIKVFIIGAINALIYFGYYVSILLFYISCILFVYIVIQGIRYRFLNYRANKLQKLGRYDGAIPIAQQSVKLAQQISGKTYYAKSQNALEAMLNILGKLYRISEKLLLFGKKNNYRAVTVAINNLAELYRLTGQYNKAEPLFKQAIEIDKIALPETYPDLAHKINNLALLYSAQGRYKEAELLFKEALEIYKIALPENNPYLAHPLGGIAYLYRTQKQYNEAEALLKQALEIKKIALPKNHPSLATTLNNIALLDLSRNKT
;
A
#
# COMPACT_ATOMS: atom_id res chain seq x y z
N MET A 1 31.59 2.86 67.47
CA MET A 1 31.41 2.02 66.25
C MET A 1 29.94 1.73 65.92
N LEU A 2 29.10 1.30 66.86
CA LEU A 2 27.69 0.94 66.60
C LEU A 2 26.80 2.05 65.97
N ASN A 3 27.05 3.32 66.27
CA ASN A 3 26.23 4.42 65.73
C ASN A 3 26.44 4.65 64.22
N TRP A 4 27.68 4.51 63.74
CA TRP A 4 28.01 4.68 62.32
C TRP A 4 27.43 3.56 61.44
N ILE A 5 27.42 2.34 61.96
CA ILE A 5 26.82 1.18 61.29
C ILE A 5 25.29 1.37 61.15
N LYS A 6 24.61 1.85 62.20
CA LYS A 6 23.17 2.16 62.15
C LYS A 6 22.85 3.23 61.11
N VAL A 7 23.61 4.31 61.06
CA VAL A 7 23.42 5.39 60.08
C VAL A 7 23.62 4.88 58.64
N PHE A 8 24.63 4.04 58.41
CA PHE A 8 24.89 3.45 57.09
C PHE A 8 23.77 2.49 56.65
N ILE A 9 23.29 1.63 57.55
CA ILE A 9 22.17 0.71 57.27
C ILE A 9 20.88 1.48 56.96
N ILE A 10 20.56 2.52 57.73
CA ILE A 10 19.39 3.37 57.48
C ILE A 10 19.51 4.09 56.13
N GLY A 11 20.69 4.60 55.79
CA GLY A 11 20.97 5.21 54.49
C GLY A 11 20.77 4.24 53.32
N ALA A 12 21.25 3.01 53.44
CA ALA A 12 21.10 1.97 52.43
C ALA A 12 19.63 1.53 52.24
N ILE A 13 18.87 1.38 53.34
CA ILE A 13 17.44 1.08 53.31
C ILE A 13 16.66 2.21 52.62
N ASN A 14 16.94 3.46 52.98
CA ASN A 14 16.30 4.61 52.35
C ASN A 14 16.61 4.67 50.85
N ALA A 15 17.85 4.43 50.43
CA ALA A 15 18.24 4.39 49.02
C ALA A 15 17.48 3.31 48.22
N LEU A 16 17.29 2.12 48.80
CA LEU A 16 16.51 1.03 48.20
C LEU A 16 15.02 1.41 48.06
N ILE A 17 14.45 2.09 49.06
CA ILE A 17 13.07 2.58 49.01
C ILE A 17 12.91 3.63 47.91
N TYR A 18 13.83 4.60 47.82
CA TYR A 18 13.82 5.60 46.74
C TYR A 18 13.96 4.94 45.36
N PHE A 19 14.87 3.98 45.19
CA PHE A 19 15.02 3.24 43.94
C PHE A 19 13.74 2.50 43.55
N GLY A 20 13.09 1.80 44.49
CA GLY A 20 11.82 1.12 44.27
C GLY A 20 10.68 2.09 43.87
N TYR A 21 10.66 3.29 44.47
CA TYR A 21 9.71 4.34 44.14
C TYR A 21 9.94 4.86 42.71
N TYR A 22 11.19 5.11 42.31
CA TYR A 22 11.54 5.52 40.94
C TYR A 22 11.15 4.46 39.89
N VAL A 23 11.44 3.18 40.16
CA VAL A 23 11.06 2.07 39.27
C VAL A 23 9.54 1.97 39.13
N SER A 24 8.79 2.12 40.23
CA SER A 24 7.32 2.08 40.22
C SER A 24 6.72 3.23 39.41
N ILE A 25 7.26 4.45 39.57
CA ILE A 25 6.86 5.61 38.77
C ILE A 25 7.18 5.38 37.29
N LEU A 26 8.36 4.86 36.96
CA LEU A 26 8.75 4.59 35.58
C LEU A 26 7.84 3.55 34.91
N LEU A 27 7.52 2.46 35.61
CA LEU A 27 6.58 1.44 35.14
C LEU A 27 5.17 2.01 34.93
N PHE A 28 4.71 2.88 35.84
CA PHE A 28 3.45 3.59 35.68
C PHE A 28 3.45 4.48 34.43
N TYR A 29 4.49 5.28 34.21
CA TYR A 29 4.64 6.09 33.00
C TYR A 29 4.66 5.24 31.72
N ILE A 30 5.42 4.15 31.70
CA ILE A 30 5.46 3.22 30.55
C ILE A 30 4.06 2.62 30.30
N SER A 31 3.33 2.25 31.35
CA SER A 31 1.98 1.71 31.23
C SER A 31 1.00 2.73 30.65
N CYS A 32 1.09 3.99 31.07
CA CYS A 32 0.28 5.09 30.54
C CYS A 32 0.58 5.35 29.05
N ILE A 33 1.86 5.35 28.67
CA ILE A 33 2.28 5.51 27.27
C ILE A 33 1.78 4.35 26.42
N LEU A 34 1.91 3.11 26.90
CA LEU A 34 1.44 1.92 26.21
C LEU A 34 -0.09 1.94 26.04
N PHE A 35 -0.81 2.38 27.08
CA PHE A 35 -2.27 2.54 27.03
C PHE A 35 -2.70 3.58 25.99
N VAL A 36 -2.08 4.77 26.01
CA VAL A 36 -2.35 5.82 25.01
C VAL A 36 -2.02 5.32 23.59
N TYR A 37 -0.90 4.62 23.43
CA TYR A 37 -0.52 3.99 22.16
C TYR A 37 -1.58 3.01 21.67
N ILE A 38 -2.05 2.10 22.52
CA ILE A 38 -3.09 1.11 22.17
C ILE A 38 -4.40 1.82 21.78
N VAL A 39 -4.81 2.86 22.50
CA VAL A 39 -6.02 3.64 22.18
C VAL A 39 -5.91 4.30 20.81
N ILE A 40 -4.79 4.97 20.52
CA ILE A 40 -4.52 5.61 19.22
C ILE A 40 -4.56 4.57 18.10
N GLN A 41 -3.91 3.43 18.28
CA GLN A 41 -3.92 2.37 17.27
C GLN A 41 -5.31 1.74 17.10
N GLY A 42 -6.10 1.63 18.17
CA GLY A 42 -7.48 1.16 18.12
C GLY A 42 -8.38 2.10 17.29
N ILE A 43 -8.19 3.41 17.42
CA ILE A 43 -8.89 4.42 16.58
C ILE A 43 -8.46 4.27 15.12
N ARG A 44 -7.15 4.17 14.86
CA ARG A 44 -6.58 3.97 13.52
C ARG A 44 -7.13 2.70 12.85
N TYR A 45 -7.22 1.60 13.60
CA TYR A 45 -7.81 0.34 13.14
C TYR A 45 -9.28 0.52 12.73
N ARG A 46 -10.11 1.15 13.59
CA ARG A 46 -11.54 1.38 13.28
C ARG A 46 -11.70 2.22 12.01
N PHE A 47 -10.86 3.24 11.85
CA PHE A 47 -10.87 4.09 10.66
C PHE A 47 -10.49 3.32 9.39
N LEU A 48 -9.41 2.53 9.42
CA LEU A 48 -8.98 1.72 8.28
C LEU A 48 -10.08 0.72 7.88
N ASN A 49 -10.68 0.03 8.85
CA ASN A 49 -11.77 -0.91 8.57
C ASN A 49 -13.03 -0.23 8.03
N TYR A 50 -13.41 0.93 8.58
CA TYR A 50 -14.54 1.69 8.05
C TYR A 50 -14.30 2.09 6.58
N ARG A 51 -13.10 2.59 6.27
CA ARG A 51 -12.75 3.00 4.92
C ARG A 51 -12.69 1.83 3.95
N ALA A 52 -12.10 0.70 4.34
CA ALA A 52 -12.07 -0.52 3.53
C ALA A 52 -13.49 -1.03 3.22
N ASN A 53 -14.35 -1.13 4.24
CA ASN A 53 -15.74 -1.57 4.05
C ASN A 53 -16.56 -0.60 3.21
N LYS A 54 -16.33 0.71 3.35
CA LYS A 54 -16.98 1.72 2.51
C LYS A 54 -16.60 1.54 1.04
N LEU A 55 -15.32 1.34 0.75
CA LEU A 55 -14.84 1.11 -0.61
C LEU A 55 -15.34 -0.22 -1.18
N GLN A 56 -15.40 -1.27 -0.37
CA GLN A 56 -16.00 -2.55 -0.75
C GLN A 56 -17.47 -2.40 -1.15
N LYS A 57 -18.28 -1.69 -0.34
CA LYS A 57 -19.69 -1.42 -0.66
C LYS A 57 -19.86 -0.63 -1.96
N LEU A 58 -18.87 0.17 -2.32
CA LEU A 58 -18.82 0.92 -3.59
C LEU A 58 -18.24 0.09 -4.75
N GLY A 59 -17.91 -1.19 -4.54
CA GLY A 59 -17.28 -2.05 -5.55
C GLY A 59 -15.84 -1.68 -5.90
N ARG A 60 -15.21 -0.74 -5.18
CA ARG A 60 -13.85 -0.24 -5.44
C ARG A 60 -12.81 -1.09 -4.73
N TYR A 61 -12.68 -2.34 -5.18
CA TYR A 61 -11.82 -3.34 -4.52
C TYR A 61 -10.32 -2.99 -4.58
N ASP A 62 -9.87 -2.37 -5.67
CA ASP A 62 -8.53 -1.83 -5.91
C ASP A 62 -8.07 -0.86 -4.81
N GLY A 63 -8.99 -0.05 -4.27
CA GLY A 63 -8.72 0.78 -3.09
C GLY A 63 -9.03 0.11 -1.75
N ALA A 64 -10.04 -0.77 -1.70
CA ALA A 64 -10.51 -1.40 -0.46
C ALA A 64 -9.48 -2.37 0.14
N ILE A 65 -8.87 -3.19 -0.72
CA ILE A 65 -8.02 -4.32 -0.32
C ILE A 65 -6.71 -3.87 0.34
N PRO A 66 -5.93 -2.91 -0.22
CA PRO A 66 -4.72 -2.42 0.44
C PRO A 66 -5.01 -1.86 1.85
N ILE A 67 -6.16 -1.22 2.02
CA ILE A 67 -6.60 -0.64 3.29
C ILE A 67 -7.03 -1.74 4.27
N ALA A 68 -7.74 -2.76 3.79
CA ALA A 68 -8.08 -3.95 4.59
C ALA A 68 -6.82 -4.70 5.05
N GLN A 69 -5.79 -4.82 4.21
CA GLN A 69 -4.52 -5.43 4.59
C GLN A 69 -3.76 -4.62 5.64
N GLN A 70 -3.76 -3.29 5.50
CA GLN A 70 -3.22 -2.42 6.55
C GLN A 70 -3.98 -2.59 7.87
N SER A 71 -5.31 -2.76 7.82
CA SER A 71 -6.10 -3.01 9.02
C SER A 71 -5.79 -4.38 9.65
N VAL A 72 -5.58 -5.43 8.86
CA VAL A 72 -5.15 -6.77 9.33
C VAL A 72 -3.77 -6.71 9.98
N LYS A 73 -2.77 -6.11 9.31
CA LYS A 73 -1.41 -5.96 9.84
C LYS A 73 -1.43 -5.18 11.15
N LEU A 74 -2.20 -4.10 11.19
CA LEU A 74 -2.34 -3.31 12.40
C LEU A 74 -3.02 -4.14 13.50
N ALA A 75 -4.12 -4.82 13.20
CA ALA A 75 -4.82 -5.69 14.16
C ALA A 75 -3.91 -6.77 14.75
N GLN A 76 -3.01 -7.35 13.95
CA GLN A 76 -2.01 -8.32 14.39
C GLN A 76 -0.98 -7.70 15.36
N GLN A 77 -0.66 -6.42 15.20
CA GLN A 77 0.30 -5.70 16.05
C GLN A 77 -0.30 -5.19 17.37
N ILE A 78 -1.60 -4.87 17.40
CA ILE A 78 -2.17 -4.02 18.47
C ILE A 78 -3.16 -4.74 19.39
N SER A 79 -3.77 -5.86 19.00
CA SER A 79 -4.93 -6.39 19.76
C SER A 79 -5.25 -7.88 19.57
N GLY A 80 -5.99 -8.43 20.55
CA GLY A 80 -6.34 -9.86 20.68
C GLY A 80 -7.16 -10.47 19.53
N LYS A 81 -7.25 -11.82 19.56
CA LYS A 81 -7.76 -12.72 18.50
C LYS A 81 -9.01 -12.23 17.74
N THR A 82 -9.90 -11.48 18.38
CA THR A 82 -11.18 -10.99 17.81
C THR A 82 -11.02 -9.90 16.75
N TYR A 83 -10.12 -8.92 16.93
CA TYR A 83 -9.92 -7.85 15.94
C TYR A 83 -9.20 -8.37 14.69
N TYR A 84 -8.22 -9.25 14.89
CA TYR A 84 -7.53 -9.96 13.83
C TYR A 84 -8.51 -10.80 12.99
N ALA A 85 -9.32 -11.64 13.65
CA ALA A 85 -10.31 -12.48 12.96
C ALA A 85 -11.31 -11.65 12.15
N LYS A 86 -11.80 -10.52 12.68
CA LYS A 86 -12.77 -9.66 11.97
C LYS A 86 -12.18 -9.04 10.71
N SER A 87 -10.97 -8.49 10.79
CA SER A 87 -10.28 -7.90 9.63
C SER A 87 -9.88 -8.96 8.61
N GLN A 88 -9.44 -10.13 9.06
CA GLN A 88 -9.09 -11.23 8.18
C GLN A 88 -10.31 -11.77 7.43
N ASN A 89 -11.43 -11.99 8.12
CA ASN A 89 -12.69 -12.43 7.50
C ASN A 89 -13.21 -11.43 6.45
N ALA A 90 -13.11 -10.12 6.73
CA ALA A 90 -13.50 -9.08 5.79
C ALA A 90 -12.61 -9.08 4.54
N LEU A 91 -11.29 -9.24 4.72
CA LEU A 91 -10.36 -9.39 3.61
C LEU A 91 -10.69 -10.65 2.79
N GLU A 92 -10.83 -11.80 3.43
CA GLU A 92 -11.18 -13.08 2.78
C GLU A 92 -12.49 -13.01 2.00
N ALA A 93 -13.52 -12.34 2.52
CA ALA A 93 -14.77 -12.12 1.80
C ALA A 93 -14.56 -11.31 0.52
N MET A 94 -13.73 -10.26 0.56
CA MET A 94 -13.36 -9.49 -0.64
C MET A 94 -12.60 -10.37 -1.65
N LEU A 95 -11.66 -11.21 -1.18
CA LEU A 95 -10.92 -12.14 -2.05
C LEU A 95 -11.85 -13.14 -2.74
N ASN A 96 -12.81 -13.68 -1.99
CA ASN A 96 -13.76 -14.68 -2.47
C ASN A 96 -14.69 -14.10 -3.55
N ILE A 97 -15.20 -12.88 -3.34
CA ILE A 97 -16.03 -12.19 -4.35
C ILE A 97 -15.25 -11.97 -5.65
N LEU A 98 -13.99 -11.52 -5.57
CA LEU A 98 -13.14 -11.35 -6.75
C LEU A 98 -12.79 -12.67 -7.44
N GLY A 99 -12.51 -13.73 -6.67
CA GLY A 99 -12.31 -15.08 -7.20
C GLY A 99 -13.55 -15.62 -7.92
N LYS A 100 -14.74 -15.34 -7.40
CA LYS A 100 -16.01 -15.65 -8.07
C LYS A 100 -16.19 -14.84 -9.35
N LEU A 101 -15.90 -13.54 -9.32
CA LEU A 101 -15.93 -12.69 -10.51
C LEU A 101 -14.97 -13.20 -11.60
N TYR A 102 -13.78 -13.63 -11.22
CA TYR A 102 -12.82 -14.28 -12.14
C TYR A 102 -13.41 -15.56 -12.75
N ARG A 103 -13.93 -16.47 -11.92
CA ARG A 103 -14.51 -17.74 -12.40
C ARG A 103 -15.73 -17.53 -13.30
N ILE A 104 -16.51 -16.48 -13.05
CA ILE A 104 -17.61 -16.06 -13.93
C ILE A 104 -17.03 -15.50 -15.25
N SER A 105 -16.00 -14.65 -15.18
CA SER A 105 -15.36 -14.08 -16.36
C SER A 105 -14.70 -15.13 -17.27
N GLU A 106 -14.10 -16.17 -16.69
CA GLU A 106 -13.55 -17.32 -17.41
C GLU A 106 -14.65 -18.11 -18.15
N LYS A 107 -15.76 -18.41 -17.47
CA LYS A 107 -16.93 -19.04 -18.10
C LYS A 107 -17.50 -18.18 -19.24
N LEU A 108 -17.54 -16.87 -19.08
CA LEU A 108 -18.01 -15.94 -20.12
C LEU A 108 -17.07 -15.90 -21.33
N LEU A 109 -15.76 -16.13 -21.14
CA LEU A 109 -14.78 -16.28 -22.22
C LEU A 109 -15.03 -17.57 -23.02
N LEU A 110 -15.32 -18.68 -22.33
CA LEU A 110 -15.65 -19.98 -22.92
C LEU A 110 -16.97 -19.98 -23.69
N PHE A 111 -17.96 -19.17 -23.29
CA PHE A 111 -19.29 -19.10 -23.91
C PHE A 111 -19.38 -18.24 -25.19
N GLY A 112 -18.25 -17.91 -25.82
CA GLY A 112 -18.25 -17.47 -27.22
C GLY A 112 -18.77 -16.05 -27.49
N LYS A 113 -18.87 -15.17 -26.49
CA LYS A 113 -19.03 -13.73 -26.77
C LYS A 113 -17.67 -13.06 -26.91
N LYS A 114 -17.18 -13.07 -28.16
CA LYS A 114 -16.04 -12.30 -28.70
C LYS A 114 -16.00 -10.80 -28.27
N ASN A 115 -17.08 -10.29 -27.66
CA ASN A 115 -17.28 -8.88 -27.32
C ASN A 115 -17.05 -8.53 -25.83
N ASN A 116 -16.50 -9.40 -24.98
CA ASN A 116 -16.22 -9.03 -23.59
C ASN A 116 -14.87 -9.46 -23.01
N TYR A 117 -13.83 -9.56 -23.86
CA TYR A 117 -12.45 -9.78 -23.41
C TYR A 117 -12.01 -8.72 -22.40
N ARG A 118 -12.50 -7.48 -22.50
CA ARG A 118 -12.17 -6.39 -21.56
C ARG A 118 -12.56 -6.71 -20.11
N ALA A 119 -13.79 -7.17 -19.87
CA ALA A 119 -14.20 -7.52 -18.52
C ALA A 119 -13.37 -8.69 -17.97
N VAL A 120 -12.97 -9.63 -18.84
CA VAL A 120 -12.13 -10.76 -18.44
C VAL A 120 -10.72 -10.30 -18.08
N THR A 121 -10.06 -9.49 -18.90
CA THR A 121 -8.69 -9.04 -18.60
C THR A 121 -8.65 -8.09 -17.42
N VAL A 122 -9.70 -7.30 -17.18
CA VAL A 122 -9.86 -6.52 -15.94
C VAL A 122 -9.98 -7.45 -14.73
N ALA A 123 -10.80 -8.50 -14.81
CA ALA A 123 -10.96 -9.45 -13.72
C ALA A 123 -9.65 -10.21 -13.43
N ILE A 124 -8.95 -10.67 -14.46
CA ILE A 124 -7.63 -11.31 -14.34
C ILE A 124 -6.62 -10.37 -13.70
N ASN A 125 -6.52 -9.12 -14.20
CA ASN A 125 -5.61 -8.12 -13.64
C ASN A 125 -5.91 -7.84 -12.16
N ASN A 126 -7.18 -7.75 -11.77
CA ASN A 126 -7.55 -7.49 -10.39
C ASN A 126 -7.23 -8.68 -9.48
N LEU A 127 -7.38 -9.91 -9.96
CA LEU A 127 -6.95 -11.11 -9.24
C LEU A 127 -5.41 -11.18 -9.12
N ALA A 128 -4.69 -10.80 -10.18
CA ALA A 128 -3.23 -10.72 -10.16
C ALA A 128 -2.75 -9.69 -9.14
N GLU A 129 -3.34 -8.50 -9.14
CA GLU A 129 -3.06 -7.43 -8.19
C GLU A 129 -3.34 -7.88 -6.75
N LEU A 130 -4.36 -8.69 -6.56
CA LEU A 130 -4.65 -9.29 -5.27
C LEU A 130 -3.56 -10.24 -4.79
N TYR A 131 -3.10 -11.13 -5.67
CA TYR A 131 -1.97 -11.99 -5.35
C TYR A 131 -0.70 -11.18 -5.07
N ARG A 132 -0.46 -10.10 -5.81
CA ARG A 132 0.65 -9.18 -5.53
C ARG A 132 0.53 -8.56 -4.14
N LEU A 133 -0.62 -7.98 -3.83
CA LEU A 133 -0.86 -7.33 -2.54
C LEU A 133 -0.78 -8.32 -1.36
N THR A 134 -1.11 -9.60 -1.58
CA THR A 134 -1.00 -10.66 -0.57
C THR A 134 0.38 -11.35 -0.54
N GLY A 135 1.36 -10.87 -1.31
CA GLY A 135 2.71 -11.42 -1.37
C GLY A 135 2.84 -12.74 -2.16
N GLN A 136 1.76 -13.22 -2.77
CA GLN A 136 1.74 -14.42 -3.61
C GLN A 136 2.22 -14.10 -5.04
N TYR A 137 3.43 -13.55 -5.17
CA TYR A 137 3.96 -13.04 -6.43
C TYR A 137 3.98 -14.08 -7.57
N ASN A 138 4.28 -15.34 -7.24
CA ASN A 138 4.30 -16.45 -8.22
C ASN A 138 2.93 -16.72 -8.86
N LYS A 139 1.82 -16.37 -8.17
CA LYS A 139 0.47 -16.47 -8.73
C LYS A 139 0.06 -15.19 -9.46
N ALA A 140 0.59 -14.05 -9.05
CA ALA A 140 0.28 -12.75 -9.65
C ALA A 140 0.88 -12.60 -11.06
N GLU A 141 2.16 -12.94 -11.21
CA GLU A 141 2.91 -12.73 -12.46
C GLU A 141 2.24 -13.36 -13.70
N PRO A 142 1.89 -14.67 -13.71
CA PRO A 142 1.29 -15.28 -14.89
C PRO A 142 -0.06 -14.66 -15.25
N LEU A 143 -0.85 -14.24 -14.25
CA LEU A 143 -2.15 -13.60 -14.49
C LEU A 143 -1.99 -12.20 -15.08
N PHE A 144 -1.05 -11.37 -14.58
CA PHE A 144 -0.77 -10.09 -15.21
C PHE A 144 -0.32 -10.25 -16.66
N LYS A 145 0.60 -11.19 -16.93
CA LYS A 145 1.07 -11.48 -18.29
C LYS A 145 -0.08 -11.92 -19.20
N GLN A 146 -0.92 -12.84 -18.72
CA GLN A 146 -2.10 -13.31 -19.45
C GLN A 146 -3.06 -12.16 -19.80
N ALA A 147 -3.35 -11.27 -18.83
CA ALA A 147 -4.25 -10.13 -19.08
C ALA A 147 -3.68 -9.14 -20.11
N ILE A 148 -2.36 -8.92 -20.08
CA ILE A 148 -1.65 -8.06 -21.05
C ILE A 148 -1.67 -8.70 -22.44
N GLU A 149 -1.39 -10.00 -22.55
CA GLU A 149 -1.36 -10.72 -23.82
C GLU A 149 -2.73 -10.72 -24.52
N ILE A 150 -3.80 -10.99 -23.76
CA ILE A 150 -5.16 -10.92 -24.30
C ILE A 150 -5.48 -9.50 -24.80
N ASP A 151 -5.11 -8.45 -24.05
CA ASP A 151 -5.35 -7.08 -24.47
C ASP A 151 -4.53 -6.70 -25.72
N LYS A 152 -3.27 -7.15 -25.83
CA LYS A 152 -2.43 -6.91 -27.03
C LYS A 152 -3.02 -7.55 -28.30
N ILE A 153 -3.74 -8.67 -28.17
CA ILE A 153 -4.40 -9.34 -29.29
C ILE A 153 -5.76 -8.69 -29.60
N ALA A 154 -6.51 -8.29 -28.57
CA ALA A 154 -7.91 -7.91 -28.70
C ALA A 154 -8.16 -6.40 -28.87
N LEU A 155 -7.18 -5.55 -28.52
CA LEU A 155 -7.31 -4.10 -28.49
C LEU A 155 -6.16 -3.43 -29.24
N PRO A 156 -6.36 -2.22 -29.77
CA PRO A 156 -5.26 -1.39 -30.27
C PRO A 156 -4.22 -1.16 -29.17
N GLU A 157 -2.93 -1.16 -29.51
CA GLU A 157 -1.82 -0.99 -28.56
C GLU A 157 -1.89 0.34 -27.79
N THR A 158 -2.62 1.32 -28.30
CA THR A 158 -2.85 2.64 -27.68
C THR A 158 -4.01 2.66 -26.69
N TYR A 159 -4.42 1.51 -26.14
CA TYR A 159 -5.57 1.47 -25.22
C TYR A 159 -5.15 1.76 -23.77
N PRO A 160 -5.80 2.72 -23.06
CA PRO A 160 -5.41 3.08 -21.69
C PRO A 160 -5.41 1.92 -20.68
N ASP A 161 -6.30 0.93 -20.86
CA ASP A 161 -6.36 -0.20 -19.92
C ASP A 161 -5.17 -1.17 -20.09
N LEU A 162 -4.50 -1.18 -21.26
CA LEU A 162 -3.28 -1.97 -21.47
C LEU A 162 -2.14 -1.38 -20.62
N ALA A 163 -1.94 -0.06 -20.70
CA ALA A 163 -0.98 0.66 -19.87
C ALA A 163 -1.20 0.45 -18.37
N HIS A 164 -2.47 0.38 -17.94
CA HIS A 164 -2.80 0.10 -16.54
C HIS A 164 -2.29 -1.28 -16.07
N LYS A 165 -2.46 -2.31 -16.91
CA LYS A 165 -2.03 -3.69 -16.60
C LYS A 165 -0.50 -3.80 -16.61
N ILE A 166 0.15 -3.16 -17.58
CA ILE A 166 1.61 -3.07 -17.66
C ILE A 166 2.18 -2.38 -16.41
N ASN A 167 1.56 -1.27 -15.98
CA ASN A 167 1.93 -0.58 -14.74
C ASN A 167 1.78 -1.49 -13.50
N ASN A 168 0.76 -2.35 -13.43
CA ASN A 168 0.61 -3.28 -12.31
C ASN A 168 1.65 -4.40 -12.32
N LEU A 169 2.03 -4.91 -13.49
CA LEU A 169 3.16 -5.84 -13.62
C LEU A 169 4.48 -5.18 -13.20
N ALA A 170 4.68 -3.90 -13.54
CA ALA A 170 5.83 -3.13 -13.06
C ALA A 170 5.84 -3.00 -11.54
N LEU A 171 4.70 -2.75 -10.91
CA LEU A 171 4.56 -2.75 -9.44
C LEU A 171 4.87 -4.11 -8.82
N LEU A 172 4.54 -5.22 -9.49
CA LEU A 172 4.91 -6.57 -9.05
C LEU A 172 6.42 -6.76 -9.06
N TYR A 173 7.07 -6.42 -10.17
CA TYR A 173 8.52 -6.54 -10.29
C TYR A 173 9.26 -5.64 -9.31
N SER A 174 8.77 -4.41 -9.10
CA SER A 174 9.29 -3.51 -8.07
C SER A 174 9.18 -4.13 -6.66
N ALA A 175 8.04 -4.76 -6.33
CA ALA A 175 7.84 -5.43 -5.05
C ALA A 175 8.72 -6.68 -4.86
N GLN A 176 9.19 -7.29 -5.96
CA GLN A 176 10.16 -8.39 -5.97
C GLN A 176 11.63 -7.92 -5.98
N GLY A 177 11.89 -6.61 -6.03
CA GLY A 177 13.25 -6.05 -6.16
C GLY A 177 13.82 -6.10 -7.59
N ARG A 178 13.01 -6.48 -8.59
CA ARG A 178 13.37 -6.54 -10.02
C ARG A 178 13.28 -5.16 -10.66
N TYR A 179 14.08 -4.22 -10.17
CA TYR A 179 13.94 -2.79 -10.49
C TYR A 179 14.16 -2.45 -11.96
N LYS A 180 15.11 -3.10 -12.64
CA LYS A 180 15.36 -2.89 -14.08
C LYS A 180 14.15 -3.26 -14.94
N GLU A 181 13.55 -4.41 -14.64
CA GLU A 181 12.35 -4.87 -15.36
C GLU A 181 11.13 -4.00 -15.04
N ALA A 182 10.98 -3.57 -13.78
CA ALA A 182 9.92 -2.64 -13.40
C ALA A 182 10.05 -1.29 -14.11
N GLU A 183 11.27 -0.75 -14.23
CA GLU A 183 11.51 0.54 -14.89
C GLU A 183 11.12 0.50 -16.38
N LEU A 184 11.50 -0.56 -17.10
CA LEU A 184 11.13 -0.75 -18.50
C LEU A 184 9.61 -0.75 -18.67
N LEU A 185 8.89 -1.49 -17.82
CA LEU A 185 7.43 -1.57 -17.90
C LEU A 185 6.75 -0.26 -17.49
N PHE A 186 7.25 0.46 -16.48
CA PHE A 186 6.69 1.78 -16.16
C PHE A 186 6.87 2.77 -17.32
N LYS A 187 8.03 2.74 -18.00
CA LYS A 187 8.28 3.57 -19.19
C LYS A 187 7.33 3.18 -20.34
N GLU A 188 7.16 1.89 -20.61
CA GLU A 188 6.20 1.38 -21.61
C GLU A 188 4.77 1.87 -21.29
N ALA A 189 4.31 1.72 -20.05
CA ALA A 189 2.99 2.19 -19.62
C ALA A 189 2.83 3.71 -19.78
N LEU A 190 3.87 4.50 -19.46
CA LEU A 190 3.84 5.95 -19.60
C LEU A 190 3.71 6.37 -21.06
N GLU A 191 4.45 5.75 -21.97
CA GLU A 191 4.38 6.08 -23.40
C GLU A 191 3.01 5.73 -24.00
N ILE A 192 2.46 4.55 -23.66
CA ILE A 192 1.09 4.20 -24.07
C ILE A 192 0.08 5.22 -23.53
N TYR A 193 0.18 5.62 -22.26
CA TYR A 193 -0.71 6.64 -21.70
C TYR A 193 -0.59 8.01 -22.38
N LYS A 194 0.61 8.45 -22.75
CA LYS A 194 0.82 9.72 -23.46
C LYS A 194 0.16 9.72 -24.84
N ILE A 195 0.17 8.59 -25.53
CA ILE A 195 -0.49 8.44 -26.84
C ILE A 195 -2.02 8.36 -26.66
N ALA A 196 -2.47 7.65 -25.62
CA ALA A 196 -3.87 7.28 -25.45
C ALA A 196 -4.74 8.33 -24.74
N LEU A 197 -4.13 9.23 -23.97
CA LEU A 197 -4.83 10.13 -23.05
C LEU A 197 -4.34 11.58 -23.19
N PRO A 198 -5.20 12.57 -22.87
CA PRO A 198 -4.78 13.96 -22.75
C PRO A 198 -3.65 14.12 -21.72
N GLU A 199 -2.77 15.10 -21.92
CA GLU A 199 -1.59 15.34 -21.06
C GLU A 199 -1.93 15.60 -19.58
N ASN A 200 -3.12 16.10 -19.31
CA ASN A 200 -3.61 16.34 -17.96
C ASN A 200 -4.36 15.14 -17.36
N ASN A 201 -4.36 13.97 -17.99
CA ASN A 201 -5.05 12.81 -17.43
C ASN A 201 -4.34 12.31 -16.16
N PRO A 202 -5.06 12.11 -15.04
CA PRO A 202 -4.44 11.72 -13.77
C PRO A 202 -3.80 10.32 -13.82
N TYR A 203 -4.11 9.48 -14.83
CA TYR A 203 -3.48 8.17 -14.99
C TYR A 203 -1.99 8.26 -15.34
N LEU A 204 -1.56 9.31 -16.06
CA LEU A 204 -0.14 9.56 -16.38
C LEU A 204 0.75 9.65 -15.13
N ALA A 205 0.18 10.05 -14.00
CA ALA A 205 0.91 10.20 -12.74
C ALA A 205 1.25 8.88 -12.03
N HIS A 206 0.69 7.73 -12.45
CA HIS A 206 0.99 6.43 -11.83
C HIS A 206 2.38 5.91 -12.21
N PRO A 207 2.72 5.72 -13.50
CA PRO A 207 4.05 5.27 -13.88
C PRO A 207 5.14 6.26 -13.49
N LEU A 208 4.87 7.58 -13.54
CA LEU A 208 5.80 8.60 -13.04
C LEU A 208 6.17 8.40 -11.56
N GLY A 209 5.16 8.14 -10.72
CA GLY A 209 5.39 7.82 -9.31
C GLY A 209 6.14 6.51 -9.10
N GLY A 210 5.88 5.51 -9.95
CA GLY A 210 6.59 4.23 -9.98
C GLY A 210 8.08 4.39 -10.27
N ILE A 211 8.42 5.09 -11.37
CA ILE A 211 9.82 5.36 -11.76
C ILE A 211 10.51 6.21 -10.69
N ALA A 212 9.84 7.24 -10.15
CA ALA A 212 10.41 8.06 -9.08
C ALA A 212 10.74 7.24 -7.82
N TYR A 213 9.90 6.26 -7.48
CA TYR A 213 10.19 5.35 -6.38
C TYR A 213 11.47 4.54 -6.66
N LEU A 214 11.64 4.01 -7.88
CA LEU A 214 12.84 3.26 -8.29
C LEU A 214 14.11 4.12 -8.29
N TYR A 215 14.02 5.37 -8.72
CA TYR A 215 15.16 6.30 -8.68
C TYR A 215 15.52 6.70 -7.26
N ARG A 216 14.53 6.90 -6.38
CA ARG A 216 14.77 7.15 -4.96
C ARG A 216 15.49 5.98 -4.27
N THR A 217 15.13 4.72 -4.58
CA THR A 217 15.83 3.55 -4.01
C THR A 217 17.26 3.42 -4.52
N GLN A 218 17.56 3.97 -5.70
CA GLN A 218 18.89 4.03 -6.30
C GLN A 218 19.69 5.30 -5.96
N LYS A 219 19.18 6.14 -5.04
CA LYS A 219 19.76 7.44 -4.64
C LYS A 219 19.84 8.49 -5.76
N GLN A 220 19.11 8.29 -6.85
CA GLN A 220 18.95 9.25 -7.94
C GLN A 220 17.86 10.27 -7.58
N TYR A 221 18.17 11.12 -6.59
CA TYR A 221 17.17 11.95 -5.94
C TYR A 221 16.66 13.09 -6.83
N ASN A 222 17.47 13.62 -7.74
CA ASN A 222 17.07 14.74 -8.60
C ASN A 222 16.08 14.28 -9.67
N GLU A 223 16.34 13.12 -10.26
CA GLU A 223 15.51 12.47 -11.25
C GLU A 223 14.17 12.04 -10.64
N ALA A 224 14.19 11.48 -9.43
CA ALA A 224 12.97 11.16 -8.69
C ALA A 224 12.12 12.41 -8.38
N GLU A 225 12.76 13.52 -8.03
CA GLU A 225 12.06 14.77 -7.70
C GLU A 225 11.36 15.36 -8.93
N ALA A 226 12.05 15.40 -10.08
CA ALA A 226 11.50 15.89 -11.33
C ALA A 226 10.22 15.11 -11.72
N LEU A 227 10.26 13.78 -11.61
CA LEU A 227 9.13 12.90 -11.92
C LEU A 227 7.96 13.10 -10.94
N LEU A 228 8.23 13.25 -9.64
CA LEU A 228 7.18 13.51 -8.65
C LEU A 228 6.54 14.90 -8.82
N LYS A 229 7.32 15.92 -9.19
CA LYS A 229 6.82 17.25 -9.53
C LYS A 229 5.91 17.18 -10.75
N GLN A 230 6.32 16.48 -11.81
CA GLN A 230 5.47 16.26 -12.98
C GLN A 230 4.17 15.54 -12.62
N ALA A 231 4.24 14.46 -11.84
CA ALA A 231 3.07 13.72 -11.37
C ALA A 231 2.12 14.58 -10.51
N LEU A 232 2.68 15.51 -9.72
CA LEU A 232 1.92 16.44 -8.89
C LEU A 232 1.18 17.48 -9.74
N GLU A 233 1.85 18.07 -10.73
CA GLU A 233 1.23 19.08 -11.61
C GLU A 233 0.07 18.49 -12.42
N ILE A 234 0.25 17.29 -13.00
CA ILE A 234 -0.84 16.57 -13.69
C ILE A 234 -2.04 16.40 -12.76
N LYS A 235 -1.82 15.92 -11.52
CA LYS A 235 -2.90 15.71 -10.54
C LYS A 235 -3.55 17.01 -10.08
N LYS A 236 -2.81 18.12 -9.96
CA LYS A 236 -3.34 19.43 -9.57
C LYS A 236 -4.30 19.98 -10.62
N ILE A 237 -3.98 19.79 -11.91
CA ILE A 237 -4.85 20.20 -13.01
C ILE A 237 -6.09 19.31 -13.09
N ALA A 238 -5.90 17.99 -12.93
CA ALA A 238 -6.94 17.00 -13.14
C ALA A 238 -7.96 16.84 -12.01
N LEU A 239 -7.57 17.14 -10.77
CA LEU A 239 -8.31 16.73 -9.58
C LEU A 239 -8.62 17.92 -8.65
N PRO A 240 -9.73 17.87 -7.90
CA PRO A 240 -10.02 18.86 -6.87
C PRO A 240 -8.88 18.97 -5.85
N LYS A 241 -8.66 20.18 -5.33
CA LYS A 241 -7.55 20.48 -4.38
C LYS A 241 -7.52 19.57 -3.14
N ASN A 242 -8.67 19.03 -2.72
CA ASN A 242 -8.80 18.14 -1.56
C ASN A 242 -8.70 16.64 -1.91
N HIS A 243 -8.35 16.29 -3.16
CA HIS A 243 -8.30 14.89 -3.58
C HIS A 243 -7.13 14.14 -2.90
N PRO A 244 -7.36 12.96 -2.28
CA PRO A 244 -6.34 12.22 -1.51
C PRO A 244 -5.06 11.84 -2.29
N SER A 245 -5.12 11.75 -3.62
CA SER A 245 -3.95 11.44 -4.45
C SER A 245 -2.92 12.57 -4.48
N LEU A 246 -3.34 13.83 -4.26
CA LEU A 246 -2.44 14.97 -4.12
C LEU A 246 -1.59 14.81 -2.86
N ALA A 247 -2.24 14.51 -1.73
CA ALA A 247 -1.56 14.26 -0.46
C ALA A 247 -0.57 13.08 -0.56
N THR A 248 -0.93 12.02 -1.28
CA THR A 248 -0.02 10.87 -1.52
C THR A 248 1.24 11.30 -2.27
N THR A 249 1.10 12.15 -3.28
CA THR A 249 2.24 12.62 -4.10
C THR A 249 3.13 13.56 -3.30
N LEU A 250 2.53 14.50 -2.55
CA LEU A 250 3.26 15.39 -1.63
C LEU A 250 4.02 14.62 -0.55
N ASN A 251 3.41 13.57 0.01
CA ASN A 251 4.08 12.70 0.97
C ASN A 251 5.30 12.00 0.35
N ASN A 252 5.20 11.56 -0.90
CA ASN A 252 6.34 10.94 -1.59
C ASN A 252 7.49 11.94 -1.83
N ILE A 253 7.18 13.21 -2.10
CA ILE A 253 8.19 14.28 -2.19
C ILE A 253 8.85 14.50 -0.83
N ALA A 254 8.08 14.62 0.25
CA ALA A 254 8.64 14.77 1.59
C ALA A 254 9.53 13.57 1.99
N LEU A 255 9.12 12.35 1.65
CA LEU A 255 9.95 11.14 1.86
C LEU A 255 11.24 11.16 1.04
N LEU A 256 11.21 11.73 -0.16
CA LEU A 256 12.39 11.92 -1.00
C LEU A 256 13.38 12.90 -0.35
N ASP A 257 12.90 14.06 0.10
CA ASP A 257 13.74 15.08 0.77
C ASP A 257 14.37 14.54 2.06
N LEU A 258 13.58 13.80 2.85
CA LEU A 258 14.10 13.10 4.04
C LEU A 258 15.14 12.04 3.70
N SER A 259 15.02 11.38 2.54
CA SER A 259 16.00 10.38 2.09
C SER A 259 17.30 11.07 1.67
N ARG A 260 17.21 12.22 0.98
CA ARG A 260 18.36 13.03 0.54
C ARG A 260 19.15 13.61 1.71
N ASN A 261 18.47 14.06 2.77
CA ASN A 261 19.14 14.65 3.94
C ASN A 261 19.82 13.62 4.87
N LYS A 262 19.65 12.32 4.62
CA LYS A 262 20.25 11.22 5.41
C LYS A 262 21.49 10.61 4.76
N THR A 263 21.84 11.04 3.55
CA THR A 263 23.02 10.62 2.79
C THR A 263 24.03 11.74 2.74
#